data_AF-A0AAE4AUN6-F1
#
_entry.id   AF-A0AAE4AUN6-F1
#
_cell.length_a   1.000
_cell.length_b   1.000
_cell.length_c   1.000
_cell.angle_alpha   90.00
_cell.angle_beta   90.00
_cell.angle_gamma   90.00
#
_symmetry.space_group_name_H-M   'P 1'
#
loop_
_entity.id
_entity.type
_entity.pdbx_description
1 polymer ?
#
loop_
_entity_poly.entity_id
_entity_poly.type
_entity_poly.pdbx_seq_one_letter_code
_entity_poly.pdbx_strand_id
1 'polypeptide(L)'
;MAITVTTAHSSDQGARPLPFSVMLTPRPGATEDLIAVGRRYWTAAGLDERDRVVWAEKAGAVGGGSRPHVTAAAGVIAEVAGVSCGTCGEQPWQPRSRTAFEELVRAGGPGSGCAACDEDMRLAVARESDPASTARRQAEIQRQRASTLQRAVAKEWDDRRRQAVYAKYPVQLHMTVPMELPVETEAATLACLRFASGTQPIPPLDTWSMPLSPDENWTRDLAAGWLHGELLRVDPRSALSAFSWQSSLQDELDVVEQASWESVLEVLPPPVIRRIHPPAVLWYSPYGPTARAGADQLDEHLVRRLDPARMSASRQEQLLDLIIKVLVRETVRYFEFRLTEFNLPPVPDNHRPRLLAAADKAGSVRTLGELYSLAWRATKNAASTAQAKRYVPREHTTTHAVNLFEQLAHRATAEPEWEPGHWHEDSRLPLSALTRLLFLGLLNASPMETSVAGIAAGLPEPAIVTPEFWSHADLGVEPTTKPTTGDQDDDEPDVSPDPVIEKIVRDLAELTTERGTDMVLTALWHSRLDFPLGESGATAWYREGTEAMCRAGRTVLNVTGDSGLAILAAAAAASALPFPVVDDEGDQTTVGRVLAARLLELAQHDWVP
;
A
#
# COMPACT_ATOMS: atom_id res chain seq x y z
N MET A 1 31.89 -35.70 35.46
CA MET A 1 33.11 -35.37 34.70
C MET A 1 33.31 -33.87 34.80
N ALA A 2 34.34 -33.40 35.49
CA ALA A 2 34.70 -31.98 35.49
C ALA A 2 35.38 -31.67 34.16
N ILE A 3 34.96 -30.61 33.47
CA ILE A 3 35.61 -30.15 32.25
C ILE A 3 36.36 -28.88 32.61
N THR A 4 37.68 -28.94 32.49
CA THR A 4 38.51 -27.73 32.53
C THR A 4 38.33 -27.04 31.20
N VAL A 5 37.78 -25.82 31.20
CA VAL A 5 37.76 -24.99 30.00
C VAL A 5 39.19 -24.51 29.78
N THR A 6 39.94 -25.32 29.04
CA THR A 6 41.19 -24.87 28.45
C THR A 6 40.83 -23.88 27.35
N THR A 7 41.58 -22.78 27.28
CA THR A 7 41.46 -21.79 26.20
C THR A 7 41.33 -22.52 24.88
N ALA A 8 40.22 -22.32 24.17
CA ALA A 8 40.09 -22.85 22.83
C ALA A 8 41.33 -22.38 22.07
N HIS A 9 42.17 -23.31 21.60
CA HIS A 9 43.29 -23.01 20.72
C HIS A 9 42.72 -22.55 19.38
N SER A 10 42.17 -21.33 19.37
CA SER A 10 41.93 -20.57 18.16
C SER A 10 43.30 -20.14 17.68
N SER A 11 43.75 -20.74 16.60
CA SER A 11 45.04 -20.49 15.97
C SER A 11 45.16 -19.09 15.34
N ASP A 12 44.22 -18.17 15.58
CA ASP A 12 44.05 -17.01 14.70
C ASP A 12 43.97 -15.63 15.36
N GLN A 13 44.08 -15.49 16.68
CA GLN A 13 44.15 -14.15 17.30
C GLN A 13 45.06 -14.20 18.53
N GLY A 14 45.97 -13.24 18.68
CA GLY A 14 47.01 -13.15 19.72
C GLY A 14 46.51 -12.97 21.16
N ALA A 15 45.47 -13.70 21.55
CA ALA A 15 44.90 -13.67 22.89
C ALA A 15 45.84 -14.39 23.88
N ARG A 16 46.20 -13.69 24.95
CA ARG A 16 47.01 -14.28 26.02
C ARG A 16 46.16 -15.25 26.86
N PRO A 17 46.75 -16.32 27.42
CA PRO A 17 46.01 -17.26 28.27
C PRO A 17 45.47 -16.56 29.52
N LEU A 18 44.31 -17.01 30.02
CA LEU A 18 43.74 -16.48 31.25
C LEU A 18 44.62 -16.82 32.47
N PRO A 19 44.77 -15.90 33.44
CA PRO A 19 45.57 -16.13 34.65
C PRO A 19 44.91 -17.11 35.62
N PHE A 20 43.61 -17.40 35.43
CA PHE A 20 42.83 -18.29 36.25
C PHE A 20 42.16 -19.37 35.39
N SER A 21 42.08 -20.59 35.91
CA SER A 21 41.38 -21.71 35.27
C SER A 21 39.96 -21.82 35.81
N VAL A 22 38.96 -21.75 34.92
CA VAL A 22 37.56 -22.00 35.25
C VAL A 22 37.23 -23.47 35.02
N MET A 23 36.86 -24.16 36.09
CA MET A 23 36.34 -25.53 36.05
C MET A 23 34.82 -25.49 35.97
N LEU A 24 34.25 -26.23 35.03
CA LEU A 24 32.80 -26.35 34.88
C LEU A 24 32.34 -27.74 35.29
N THR A 25 31.47 -27.79 36.30
CA THR A 25 30.84 -29.02 36.76
C THR A 25 29.34 -28.94 36.49
N PRO A 26 28.73 -29.90 35.78
CA PRO A 26 27.28 -29.93 35.60
C PRO A 26 26.56 -29.89 36.96
N ARG A 27 25.55 -29.03 37.08
CA ARG A 27 24.75 -28.97 38.32
C ARG A 27 23.88 -30.23 38.40
N PRO A 28 23.77 -30.88 39.58
CA PRO A 28 22.91 -32.06 39.73
C PRO A 28 21.47 -31.78 39.30
N GLY A 29 20.93 -32.60 38.41
CA GLY A 29 19.56 -32.45 37.88
C GLY A 29 19.40 -31.42 36.75
N ALA A 30 20.47 -30.76 36.31
CA ALA A 30 20.42 -29.90 35.14
C ALA A 30 20.17 -30.70 33.84
N THR A 31 19.37 -30.15 32.93
CA THR A 31 19.16 -30.72 31.60
C THR A 31 20.38 -30.48 30.70
N GLU A 32 20.55 -31.32 29.67
CA GLU A 32 21.64 -31.15 28.69
C GLU A 32 21.62 -29.76 28.03
N ASP A 33 20.44 -29.21 27.75
CA ASP A 33 20.29 -27.86 27.21
C ASP A 33 20.87 -26.80 28.16
N LEU A 34 20.57 -26.88 29.46
CA LEU A 34 21.12 -25.95 30.45
C LEU A 34 22.62 -26.12 30.61
N ILE A 35 23.12 -27.35 30.59
CA ILE A 35 24.56 -27.65 30.64
C ILE A 35 25.26 -27.03 29.42
N ALA A 36 24.69 -27.17 28.22
CA ALA A 36 25.23 -26.59 26.99
C ALA A 36 25.27 -25.06 27.04
N VAL A 37 24.20 -24.41 27.51
CA VAL A 37 24.16 -22.95 27.74
C VAL A 37 25.23 -22.54 28.75
N GLY A 38 25.35 -23.28 29.86
CA GLY A 38 26.36 -23.04 30.89
C GLY A 38 27.79 -23.11 30.35
N ARG A 39 28.10 -24.10 29.52
CA ARG A 39 29.42 -24.24 28.89
C ARG A 39 29.72 -23.09 27.93
N ARG A 40 28.81 -22.79 26.99
CA ARG A 40 28.96 -21.67 26.06
C ARG A 40 29.10 -20.34 26.82
N TYR A 41 28.35 -20.15 27.89
CA TYR A 41 28.40 -18.94 28.70
C TYR A 41 29.75 -18.75 29.38
N TRP A 42 30.38 -19.80 29.91
CA TRP A 42 31.68 -19.66 30.57
C TRP A 42 32.89 -19.84 29.63
N THR A 43 32.67 -20.05 28.33
CA THR A 43 33.76 -20.19 27.37
C THR A 43 34.40 -18.84 27.04
N ALA A 44 35.67 -18.70 27.37
CA ALA A 44 36.51 -17.54 27.07
C ALA A 44 37.60 -17.90 26.05
N ALA A 45 37.87 -16.97 25.13
CA ALA A 45 38.91 -17.08 24.12
C ALA A 45 40.31 -16.70 24.68
N GLY A 46 40.37 -15.89 25.73
CA GLY A 46 41.62 -15.45 26.36
C GLY A 46 41.54 -14.00 26.84
N LEU A 47 42.70 -13.34 26.91
CA LEU A 47 42.83 -11.91 27.18
C LEU A 47 43.21 -11.13 25.92
N ASP A 48 42.61 -9.96 25.72
CA ASP A 48 43.04 -9.01 24.69
C ASP A 48 44.33 -8.26 25.06
N GLU A 49 44.76 -7.35 24.18
CA GLU A 49 45.94 -6.49 24.38
C GLU A 49 45.82 -5.56 25.60
N ARG A 50 44.61 -5.34 26.13
CA ARG A 50 44.32 -4.47 27.28
C ARG A 50 44.00 -5.26 28.55
N ASP A 51 44.39 -6.54 28.59
CA ASP A 51 44.13 -7.47 29.71
C ASP A 51 42.62 -7.65 30.02
N ARG A 52 41.74 -7.50 29.03
CA ARG A 52 40.30 -7.76 29.17
C ARG A 52 39.96 -9.17 28.69
N VAL A 53 39.05 -9.83 29.40
CA VAL A 53 38.57 -11.16 29.02
C VAL A 53 37.76 -11.06 27.73
N VAL A 54 38.19 -11.82 26.72
CA VAL A 54 37.45 -12.00 25.47
C VAL A 54 36.60 -13.26 25.60
N TRP A 55 35.28 -13.11 25.65
CA TRP A 55 34.36 -14.24 25.66
C TRP A 55 34.14 -14.78 24.25
N ALA A 56 34.02 -16.09 24.09
CA ALA A 56 33.82 -16.71 22.77
C ALA A 56 32.49 -16.27 22.11
N GLU A 57 31.48 -15.94 22.91
CA GLU A 57 30.18 -15.49 22.45
C GLU A 57 29.66 -14.33 23.31
N LYS A 58 28.86 -13.42 22.75
CA LYS A 58 28.15 -12.38 23.52
C LYS A 58 27.12 -13.02 24.47
N ALA A 59 27.01 -12.53 25.70
CA ALA A 59 26.14 -13.12 26.73
C ALA A 59 24.67 -13.32 26.30
N GLY A 60 24.11 -12.41 25.50
CA GLY A 60 22.75 -12.53 24.98
C GLY A 60 22.57 -13.59 23.86
N ALA A 61 23.65 -13.99 23.18
CA ALA A 61 23.62 -14.97 22.10
C ALA A 61 23.73 -16.43 22.59
N VAL A 62 24.09 -16.62 23.86
CA VAL A 62 24.30 -17.94 24.48
C VAL A 62 22.97 -18.66 24.80
N GLY A 63 21.84 -17.95 24.72
CA GLY A 63 20.53 -18.41 25.18
C GLY A 63 20.24 -18.06 26.65
N GLY A 64 19.02 -18.32 27.14
CA GLY A 64 18.65 -18.08 28.54
C GLY A 64 17.92 -16.77 28.86
N GLY A 65 17.44 -16.03 27.85
CA GLY A 65 16.58 -14.85 28.05
C GLY A 65 17.31 -13.66 28.69
N SER A 66 16.61 -12.90 29.53
CA SER A 66 17.11 -11.64 30.11
C SER A 66 18.17 -11.81 31.20
N ARG A 67 18.40 -13.04 31.69
CA ARG A 67 19.35 -13.35 32.77
C ARG A 67 20.26 -14.53 32.42
N PRO A 68 21.13 -14.40 31.40
CA PRO A 68 21.95 -15.51 30.89
C PRO A 68 22.89 -16.10 31.97
N HIS A 69 23.35 -15.29 32.93
CA HIS A 69 24.16 -15.75 34.06
C HIS A 69 23.41 -16.71 35.00
N VAL A 70 22.12 -16.50 35.23
CA VAL A 70 21.28 -17.38 36.06
C VAL A 70 21.05 -18.70 35.33
N THR A 71 20.67 -18.66 34.06
CA THR A 71 20.47 -19.87 33.24
C THR A 71 21.76 -20.67 33.12
N ALA A 72 22.90 -20.01 32.92
CA ALA A 72 24.21 -20.67 32.90
C ALA A 72 24.53 -21.34 34.25
N ALA A 73 24.29 -20.66 35.37
CA ALA A 73 24.52 -21.19 36.71
C ALA A 73 23.56 -22.33 37.10
N ALA A 74 22.37 -22.38 36.50
CA ALA A 74 21.44 -23.50 36.60
C ALA A 74 21.94 -24.74 35.85
N GLY A 75 22.67 -24.55 34.75
CA GLY A 75 23.28 -25.63 33.99
C GLY A 75 24.60 -26.16 34.57
N VAL A 76 25.52 -25.26 34.91
CA VAL A 76 26.85 -25.60 35.39
C VAL A 76 27.25 -24.76 36.60
N ILE A 77 28.01 -25.37 37.49
CA ILE A 77 28.74 -24.71 38.56
C ILE A 77 30.10 -24.32 37.98
N ALA A 78 30.36 -23.02 37.88
CA ALA A 78 31.67 -22.49 37.51
C ALA A 78 32.50 -22.26 38.76
N GLU A 79 33.71 -22.80 38.77
CA GLU A 79 34.62 -22.75 39.91
C GLU A 79 35.99 -22.26 39.45
N VAL A 80 36.54 -21.27 40.15
CA VAL A 80 37.89 -20.76 39.88
C VAL A 80 38.86 -21.36 40.87
N ALA A 81 39.74 -22.23 40.38
CA ALA A 81 40.71 -22.92 41.21
C ALA A 81 41.69 -21.95 41.87
N GLY A 82 42.04 -22.19 43.14
CA GLY A 82 43.04 -21.40 43.88
C GLY A 82 42.55 -20.06 44.43
N VAL A 83 41.27 -19.70 44.23
CA VAL A 83 40.68 -18.45 44.73
C VAL A 83 39.67 -18.76 45.83
N SER A 84 39.77 -18.10 46.99
CA SER A 84 38.80 -18.21 48.09
C SER A 84 37.75 -17.10 48.04
N CYS A 85 36.54 -17.42 48.48
CA CYS A 85 35.50 -16.42 48.65
C CYS A 85 35.79 -15.50 49.84
N GLY A 86 35.79 -14.19 49.62
CA GLY A 86 35.97 -13.20 50.70
C GLY A 86 34.83 -13.16 51.72
N THR A 87 33.67 -13.77 51.42
CA THR A 87 32.50 -13.78 52.32
C THR A 87 32.40 -15.06 53.15
N CYS A 88 32.50 -16.24 52.54
CA CYS A 88 32.39 -17.52 53.25
C CYS A 88 33.74 -18.19 53.56
N GLY A 89 34.85 -17.71 52.99
CA GLY A 89 36.17 -18.33 53.14
C GLY A 89 36.36 -19.64 52.38
N GLU A 90 35.33 -20.18 51.73
CA GLU A 90 35.39 -21.45 51.02
C GLU A 90 36.18 -21.35 49.71
N GLN A 91 36.82 -22.46 49.32
CA GLN A 91 37.47 -22.68 48.03
C GLN A 91 36.87 -23.92 47.35
N PRO A 92 36.70 -23.92 46.01
CA PRO A 92 36.99 -22.85 45.05
C PRO A 92 35.92 -21.75 44.97
N TRP A 93 36.30 -20.52 44.59
CA TRP A 93 35.38 -19.39 44.42
C TRP A 93 34.51 -19.57 43.17
N GLN A 94 33.19 -19.31 43.32
CA GLN A 94 32.22 -19.40 42.24
C GLN A 94 31.83 -17.99 41.74
N PRO A 95 32.17 -17.60 40.49
CA PRO A 95 31.77 -16.31 39.94
C PRO A 95 30.25 -16.21 39.75
N ARG A 96 29.67 -15.05 40.08
CA ARG A 96 28.23 -14.79 39.89
C ARG A 96 27.86 -14.49 38.43
N SER A 97 28.79 -13.90 37.70
CA SER A 97 28.62 -13.45 36.32
C SER A 97 29.98 -13.33 35.64
N ARG A 98 29.97 -13.09 34.32
CA ARG A 98 31.19 -12.79 33.55
C ARG A 98 31.88 -11.53 34.06
N THR A 99 31.12 -10.51 34.45
CA THR A 99 31.64 -9.27 35.03
C THR A 99 32.38 -9.54 36.34
N ALA A 100 31.83 -10.39 37.21
CA ALA A 100 32.53 -10.76 38.45
C ALA A 100 33.85 -11.50 38.18
N PHE A 101 33.89 -12.35 37.13
CA PHE A 101 35.12 -13.01 36.70
C PHE A 101 36.12 -12.02 36.09
N GLU A 102 35.66 -11.07 35.27
CA GLU A 102 36.50 -10.00 34.71
C GLU A 102 37.10 -9.10 35.81
N GLU A 103 36.34 -8.82 36.87
CA GLU A 103 36.82 -8.09 38.04
C GLU A 103 37.92 -8.87 38.77
N LEU A 104 37.74 -10.18 38.96
CA LEU A 104 38.79 -11.04 39.52
C LEU A 104 40.07 -10.98 38.68
N VAL A 105 39.96 -11.07 37.36
CA VAL A 105 41.08 -10.97 36.42
C VAL A 105 41.80 -9.62 36.54
N ARG A 106 41.06 -8.52 36.65
CA ARG A 106 41.62 -7.17 36.71
C ARG A 106 42.23 -6.81 38.06
N ALA A 107 41.58 -7.22 39.16
CA ALA A 107 41.94 -6.82 40.52
C ALA A 107 42.84 -7.84 41.24
N GLY A 108 43.01 -9.05 40.70
CA GLY A 108 43.79 -10.12 41.32
C GLY A 108 43.10 -10.77 42.53
N GLY A 109 41.84 -10.43 42.81
CA GLY A 109 41.05 -10.99 43.90
C GLY A 109 39.54 -10.77 43.68
N PRO A 110 38.67 -11.61 44.28
CA PRO A 110 37.23 -11.50 44.09
C PRO A 110 36.70 -10.25 44.83
N GLY A 111 36.18 -9.28 44.08
CA GLY A 111 35.65 -8.03 44.64
C GLY A 111 34.34 -8.19 45.43
N SER A 112 33.65 -9.33 45.30
CA SER A 112 32.40 -9.62 45.99
C SER A 112 32.30 -11.11 46.37
N GLY A 113 31.36 -11.45 47.27
CA GLY A 113 31.05 -12.84 47.65
C GLY A 113 30.77 -13.75 46.45
N CYS A 114 30.90 -15.06 46.62
CA CYS A 114 30.69 -16.02 45.53
C CYS A 114 29.20 -16.28 45.22
N ALA A 115 28.91 -16.94 44.10
CA ALA A 115 27.56 -17.34 43.71
C ALA A 115 26.87 -18.24 44.74
N ALA A 116 27.61 -19.04 45.50
CA ALA A 116 27.05 -19.85 46.58
C ALA A 116 26.63 -19.02 47.81
N CYS A 117 27.16 -17.81 48.00
CA CYS A 117 26.79 -16.91 49.08
C CYS A 117 25.64 -15.96 48.72
N ASP A 118 25.27 -15.87 47.43
CA ASP A 118 24.27 -14.93 46.94
C ASP A 118 22.87 -15.57 46.95
N GLU A 119 22.05 -15.20 47.92
CA GLU A 119 20.72 -15.80 48.12
C GLU A 119 19.80 -15.60 46.92
N ASP A 120 19.83 -14.40 46.32
CA ASP A 120 19.02 -14.08 45.16
C ASP A 120 19.42 -14.94 43.96
N MET A 121 20.73 -15.15 43.78
CA MET A 121 21.26 -16.06 42.75
C MET A 121 20.83 -17.50 42.98
N ARG A 122 20.91 -18.01 44.23
CA ARG A 122 20.48 -19.39 44.57
C ARG A 122 18.99 -19.59 44.30
N LEU A 123 18.15 -18.65 44.75
CA LEU A 123 16.70 -18.69 44.52
C LEU A 123 16.37 -18.61 43.03
N ALA A 124 17.07 -17.77 42.26
CA ALA A 124 16.87 -17.66 40.82
C ALA A 124 17.29 -18.95 40.10
N VAL A 125 18.43 -19.55 40.46
CA VAL A 125 18.90 -20.83 39.91
C VAL A 125 17.95 -21.98 40.25
N ALA A 126 17.42 -22.02 41.48
CA ALA A 126 16.45 -23.04 41.89
C ALA A 126 15.14 -22.95 41.08
N ARG A 127 14.63 -21.73 40.83
CA ARG A 127 13.45 -21.51 39.96
C ARG A 127 13.70 -21.94 38.52
N GLU A 128 14.91 -21.72 38.03
CA GLU A 128 15.32 -22.06 36.67
C GLU A 128 15.49 -23.57 36.47
N SER A 129 15.86 -24.28 37.55
CA SER A 129 16.02 -25.75 37.57
C SER A 129 14.73 -26.50 37.91
N ASP A 130 13.62 -25.79 38.17
CA ASP A 130 12.31 -26.39 38.47
C ASP A 130 11.78 -27.17 37.24
N PRO A 131 11.40 -28.46 37.38
CA PRO A 131 10.78 -29.24 36.31
C PRO A 131 9.57 -28.55 35.66
N ALA A 132 8.78 -27.79 36.45
CA ALA A 132 7.63 -27.05 35.92
C ALA A 132 8.07 -25.88 35.01
N SER A 133 9.14 -25.18 35.36
CA SER A 133 9.76 -24.14 34.53
C SER A 133 10.35 -24.72 33.24
N THR A 134 10.98 -25.89 33.33
CA THR A 134 11.53 -26.61 32.17
C THR A 134 10.43 -27.06 31.21
N ALA A 135 9.35 -27.66 31.73
CA ALA A 135 8.20 -28.08 30.93
C ALA A 135 7.49 -26.89 30.26
N ARG A 136 7.34 -25.76 30.96
CA ARG A 136 6.79 -24.51 30.38
C ARG A 136 7.66 -23.99 29.24
N ARG A 137 8.99 -24.01 29.40
CA ARG A 137 9.93 -23.57 28.36
C ARG A 137 9.87 -24.48 27.13
N GLN A 138 9.84 -25.78 27.34
CA GLN A 138 9.68 -26.74 26.23
C GLN A 138 8.35 -26.53 25.52
N ALA A 139 7.24 -26.36 26.23
CA ALA A 139 5.94 -26.06 25.63
C ALA A 139 5.95 -24.74 24.85
N GLU A 140 6.60 -23.71 25.36
CA GLU A 140 6.74 -22.42 24.68
C GLU A 140 7.60 -22.53 23.41
N ILE A 141 8.74 -23.23 23.48
CA ILE A 141 9.57 -23.51 22.29
C ILE A 141 8.76 -24.28 21.24
N GLN A 142 7.97 -25.27 21.65
CA GLN A 142 7.12 -26.03 20.73
C GLN A 142 6.04 -25.15 20.10
N ARG A 143 5.41 -24.25 20.87
CA ARG A 143 4.44 -23.27 20.34
C ARG A 143 5.10 -22.31 19.34
N GLN A 144 6.29 -21.81 19.65
CA GLN A 144 7.04 -20.91 18.76
C GLN A 144 7.45 -21.62 17.46
N ARG A 145 7.89 -22.88 17.55
CA ARG A 145 8.16 -23.72 16.37
C ARG A 145 6.90 -23.94 15.54
N ALA A 146 5.80 -24.34 16.17
CA ALA A 146 4.52 -24.53 15.49
C ALA A 146 4.02 -23.25 14.81
N SER A 147 4.10 -22.10 15.49
CA SER A 147 3.72 -20.80 14.91
C SER A 147 4.63 -20.38 13.75
N THR A 148 5.93 -20.68 13.84
CA THR A 148 6.88 -20.39 12.76
C THR A 148 6.62 -21.27 11.54
N LEU A 149 6.36 -22.56 11.73
CA LEU A 149 5.96 -23.49 10.67
C LEU A 149 4.63 -23.07 10.05
N GLN A 150 3.62 -22.72 10.86
CA GLN A 150 2.33 -22.25 10.35
C GLN A 150 2.47 -20.99 9.50
N ARG A 151 3.32 -20.03 9.90
CA ARG A 151 3.62 -18.84 9.09
C ARG A 151 4.35 -19.19 7.79
N ALA A 152 5.30 -20.13 7.83
CA ALA A 152 5.99 -20.59 6.63
C ALA A 152 5.02 -21.26 5.65
N VAL A 153 4.12 -22.11 6.14
CA VAL A 153 3.07 -22.76 5.35
C VAL A 153 2.10 -21.74 4.75
N ALA A 154 1.67 -20.75 5.53
CA ALA A 154 0.81 -19.68 5.03
C ALA A 154 1.49 -18.86 3.92
N LYS A 155 2.78 -18.56 4.09
CA LYS A 155 3.55 -17.84 3.07
C LYS A 155 3.66 -18.65 1.76
N GLU A 156 4.04 -19.92 1.85
CA GLU A 156 4.15 -20.78 0.66
C GLU A 156 2.79 -20.96 -0.02
N TRP A 157 1.71 -21.08 0.76
CA TRP A 157 0.35 -21.11 0.19
C TRP A 157 0.02 -19.83 -0.58
N ASP A 158 0.40 -18.67 -0.05
CA ASP A 158 0.23 -17.38 -0.72
C ASP A 158 1.05 -17.30 -2.02
N ASP A 159 2.27 -17.84 -2.02
CA ASP A 159 3.12 -17.94 -3.20
C ASP A 159 2.48 -18.86 -4.27
N ARG A 160 1.89 -20.00 -3.87
CA ARG A 160 1.11 -20.85 -4.79
C ARG A 160 -0.14 -20.16 -5.32
N ARG A 161 -0.87 -19.44 -4.46
CA ARG A 161 -2.01 -18.63 -4.90
C ARG A 161 -1.56 -17.56 -5.90
N ARG A 162 -0.40 -16.94 -5.67
CA ARG A 162 0.18 -15.98 -6.61
C ARG A 162 0.50 -16.62 -7.96
N GLN A 163 1.14 -17.77 -7.96
CA GLN A 163 1.43 -18.53 -9.19
C GLN A 163 0.14 -18.89 -9.94
N ALA A 164 -0.93 -19.28 -9.23
CA ALA A 164 -2.23 -19.54 -9.84
C ALA A 164 -2.85 -18.30 -10.50
N VAL A 165 -2.67 -17.10 -9.92
CA VAL A 165 -3.09 -15.82 -10.55
C VAL A 165 -2.28 -15.58 -11.83
N TYR A 166 -0.95 -15.70 -11.79
CA TYR A 166 -0.10 -15.53 -12.97
C TYR A 166 -0.44 -16.52 -14.09
N ALA A 167 -0.74 -17.77 -13.75
CA ALA A 167 -1.13 -18.79 -14.72
C ALA A 167 -2.49 -18.51 -15.36
N LYS A 168 -3.48 -18.04 -14.56
CA LYS A 168 -4.84 -17.76 -15.06
C LYS A 168 -4.95 -16.43 -15.82
N TYR A 169 -4.18 -15.43 -15.40
CA TYR A 169 -4.22 -14.08 -15.96
C TYR A 169 -2.81 -13.63 -16.40
N PRO A 170 -2.20 -14.30 -17.40
CA PRO A 170 -0.91 -13.89 -17.90
C PRO A 170 -0.99 -12.50 -18.54
N VAL A 171 0.11 -11.73 -18.45
CA VAL A 171 0.25 -10.49 -19.22
C VAL A 171 0.34 -10.86 -20.69
N GLN A 172 -0.65 -10.43 -21.47
CA GLN A 172 -0.72 -10.66 -22.90
C GLN A 172 -0.91 -9.33 -23.60
N LEU A 173 -0.02 -9.03 -24.54
CA LEU A 173 -0.01 -7.80 -25.31
C LEU A 173 -0.34 -8.10 -26.77
N HIS A 174 -1.19 -7.27 -27.35
CA HIS A 174 -1.70 -7.33 -28.71
C HIS A 174 -1.41 -6.02 -29.43
N MET A 175 -1.33 -6.03 -30.75
CA MET A 175 -1.05 -4.79 -31.53
C MET A 175 -2.32 -4.10 -32.04
N THR A 176 -3.46 -4.78 -32.00
CA THR A 176 -4.72 -4.32 -32.60
C THR A 176 -5.85 -4.34 -31.59
N VAL A 177 -6.60 -3.23 -31.53
CA VAL A 177 -7.80 -3.11 -30.69
C VAL A 177 -8.98 -3.80 -31.39
N PRO A 178 -9.79 -4.63 -30.70
CA PRO A 178 -11.00 -5.25 -31.23
C PRO A 178 -11.97 -4.24 -31.82
N MET A 179 -12.72 -4.66 -32.83
CA MET A 179 -13.75 -3.84 -33.46
C MET A 179 -15.12 -4.04 -32.79
N GLU A 180 -15.82 -2.92 -32.62
CA GLU A 180 -17.25 -2.79 -32.28
C GLU A 180 -17.70 -3.40 -30.96
N LEU A 181 -17.64 -2.57 -29.91
CA LEU A 181 -18.28 -2.83 -28.63
C LEU A 181 -19.43 -1.84 -28.39
N PRO A 182 -20.35 -2.15 -27.44
CA PRO A 182 -21.39 -1.21 -27.03
C PRO A 182 -20.78 0.13 -26.61
N VAL A 183 -21.42 1.25 -26.99
CA VAL A 183 -20.96 2.61 -26.66
C VAL A 183 -20.74 2.77 -25.15
N GLU A 184 -21.58 2.12 -24.34
CA GLU A 184 -21.45 2.07 -22.88
C GLU A 184 -20.11 1.48 -22.41
N THR A 185 -19.70 0.35 -22.97
CA THR A 185 -18.44 -0.31 -22.59
C THR A 185 -17.25 0.52 -23.03
N GLU A 186 -17.28 1.05 -24.26
CA GLU A 186 -16.24 1.92 -24.81
C GLU A 186 -16.09 3.21 -23.98
N ALA A 187 -17.19 3.89 -23.64
CA ALA A 187 -17.17 5.11 -22.82
C ALA A 187 -16.68 4.84 -21.40
N ALA A 188 -17.11 3.73 -20.77
CA ALA A 188 -16.62 3.35 -19.45
C ALA A 188 -15.13 3.02 -19.46
N THR A 189 -14.62 2.37 -20.51
CA THR A 189 -13.18 2.14 -20.67
C THR A 189 -12.43 3.45 -20.83
N LEU A 190 -12.90 4.37 -21.69
CA LEU A 190 -12.27 5.67 -21.86
C LEU A 190 -12.28 6.48 -20.55
N ALA A 191 -13.36 6.41 -19.77
CA ALA A 191 -13.45 7.06 -18.47
C ALA A 191 -12.45 6.45 -17.49
N CYS A 192 -12.31 5.11 -17.53
CA CYS A 192 -11.33 4.41 -16.73
C CYS A 192 -9.89 4.85 -17.07
N LEU A 193 -9.54 4.96 -18.35
CA LEU A 193 -8.21 5.37 -18.78
C LEU A 193 -7.85 6.80 -18.36
N ARG A 194 -8.80 7.74 -18.52
CA ARG A 194 -8.54 9.17 -18.31
C ARG A 194 -8.58 9.62 -16.85
N PHE A 195 -9.40 8.96 -16.03
CA PHE A 195 -9.59 9.33 -14.63
C PHE A 195 -8.83 8.42 -13.65
N ALA A 196 -8.13 7.40 -14.15
CA ALA A 196 -7.12 6.70 -13.37
C ALA A 196 -5.99 7.65 -12.96
N SER A 197 -5.26 7.33 -11.89
CA SER A 197 -4.16 8.14 -11.33
C SER A 197 -2.91 8.27 -12.22
N GLY A 198 -3.02 8.07 -13.54
CA GLY A 198 -1.91 8.14 -14.50
C GLY A 198 -0.88 7.02 -14.37
N THR A 199 -1.10 6.05 -13.48
CA THR A 199 -0.22 4.91 -13.26
C THR A 199 -0.72 3.69 -14.03
N GLN A 200 0.20 2.98 -14.69
CA GLN A 200 -0.07 1.65 -15.25
C GLN A 200 0.68 0.60 -14.42
N PRO A 201 0.00 -0.47 -13.95
CA PRO A 201 -1.39 -0.82 -14.23
C PRO A 201 -2.37 0.15 -13.54
N ILE A 202 -3.57 0.27 -14.10
CA ILE A 202 -4.67 1.06 -13.53
C ILE A 202 -4.97 0.50 -12.12
N PRO A 203 -4.97 1.35 -11.08
CA PRO A 203 -5.20 0.91 -9.71
C PRO A 203 -6.63 0.40 -9.52
N PRO A 204 -6.88 -0.37 -8.44
CA PRO A 204 -8.21 -0.88 -8.15
C PRO A 204 -9.24 0.24 -8.04
N LEU A 205 -10.42 0.04 -8.64
CA LEU A 205 -11.48 1.06 -8.72
C LEU A 205 -12.03 1.46 -7.34
N ASP A 206 -11.93 0.58 -6.34
CA ASP A 206 -12.34 0.88 -4.96
C ASP A 206 -11.39 1.85 -4.23
N THR A 207 -10.20 2.10 -4.77
CA THR A 207 -9.23 3.07 -4.25
C THR A 207 -9.41 4.48 -4.81
N TRP A 208 -10.33 4.68 -5.76
CA TRP A 208 -10.48 5.95 -6.45
C TRP A 208 -11.25 6.96 -5.61
N SER A 209 -10.80 8.22 -5.63
CA SER A 209 -11.52 9.34 -4.99
C SER A 209 -12.82 9.68 -5.73
N MET A 210 -12.84 9.47 -7.05
CA MET A 210 -13.99 9.65 -7.92
C MET A 210 -14.46 8.27 -8.40
N PRO A 211 -15.70 7.85 -8.13
CA PRO A 211 -16.16 6.56 -8.59
C PRO A 211 -16.24 6.55 -10.13
N LEU A 212 -15.94 5.39 -10.73
CA LEU A 212 -16.01 5.23 -12.18
C LEU A 212 -17.41 5.53 -12.72
N SER A 213 -18.44 4.99 -12.06
CA SER A 213 -19.85 5.17 -12.41
C SER A 213 -20.67 5.57 -11.18
N PRO A 214 -21.90 6.08 -11.33
CA PRO A 214 -22.71 6.52 -10.20
C PRO A 214 -23.25 5.37 -9.32
N ASP A 215 -23.14 4.11 -9.74
CA ASP A 215 -23.61 2.93 -8.98
C ASP A 215 -22.51 1.86 -8.94
N GLU A 216 -22.15 1.40 -7.74
CA GLU A 216 -21.12 0.38 -7.56
C GLU A 216 -21.46 -0.95 -8.27
N ASN A 217 -22.74 -1.35 -8.31
CA ASN A 217 -23.15 -2.54 -9.05
C ASN A 217 -22.93 -2.35 -10.55
N TRP A 218 -23.18 -1.13 -11.04
CA TRP A 218 -22.97 -0.82 -12.43
C TRP A 218 -21.48 -0.81 -12.79
N THR A 219 -20.62 -0.33 -11.90
CA THR A 219 -19.16 -0.46 -12.05
C THR A 219 -18.72 -1.92 -12.23
N ARG A 220 -19.35 -2.88 -11.54
CA ARG A 220 -19.06 -4.32 -11.71
C ARG A 220 -19.50 -4.82 -13.09
N ASP A 221 -20.67 -4.39 -13.56
CA ASP A 221 -21.17 -4.76 -14.89
C ASP A 221 -20.29 -4.18 -16.01
N LEU A 222 -19.86 -2.92 -15.86
CA LEU A 222 -18.92 -2.27 -16.79
C LEU A 222 -17.58 -3.01 -16.83
N ALA A 223 -17.05 -3.39 -15.67
CA ALA A 223 -15.82 -4.16 -15.58
C ALA A 223 -15.93 -5.56 -16.18
N ALA A 224 -17.10 -6.21 -16.05
CA ALA A 224 -17.38 -7.45 -16.76
C ALA A 224 -17.41 -7.22 -18.29
N GLY A 225 -17.97 -6.10 -18.75
CA GLY A 225 -17.93 -5.68 -20.14
C GLY A 225 -16.52 -5.53 -20.69
N TRP A 226 -15.59 -4.97 -19.90
CA TRP A 226 -14.19 -4.86 -20.30
C TRP A 226 -13.51 -6.21 -20.52
N LEU A 227 -13.81 -7.19 -19.67
CA LEU A 227 -13.25 -8.54 -19.79
C LEU A 227 -13.82 -9.28 -21.00
N HIS A 228 -15.12 -9.20 -21.23
CA HIS A 228 -15.77 -9.86 -22.37
C HIS A 228 -15.37 -9.21 -23.70
N GLY A 229 -15.24 -7.88 -23.73
CA GLY A 229 -14.76 -7.14 -24.89
C GLY A 229 -13.24 -7.07 -25.02
N GLU A 230 -12.52 -7.71 -24.10
CA GLU A 230 -11.05 -7.69 -23.98
C GLU A 230 -10.41 -6.30 -23.96
N LEU A 231 -11.16 -5.23 -23.67
CA LEU A 231 -10.63 -3.86 -23.65
C LEU A 231 -9.60 -3.67 -22.55
N LEU A 232 -9.88 -4.23 -21.37
CA LEU A 232 -8.97 -4.24 -20.23
C LEU A 232 -8.87 -5.66 -19.70
N ARG A 233 -7.68 -6.02 -19.21
CA ARG A 233 -7.38 -7.32 -18.63
C ARG A 233 -6.92 -7.19 -17.19
N VAL A 234 -7.12 -8.25 -16.41
CA VAL A 234 -6.65 -8.33 -15.02
C VAL A 234 -5.13 -8.43 -15.02
N ASP A 235 -4.45 -7.50 -14.35
CA ASP A 235 -3.00 -7.59 -14.13
C ASP A 235 -2.72 -8.66 -13.06
N PRO A 236 -1.79 -9.61 -13.30
CA PRO A 236 -1.52 -10.69 -12.35
C PRO A 236 -0.91 -10.21 -11.02
N ARG A 237 -0.43 -8.97 -10.95
CA ARG A 237 0.04 -8.34 -9.71
C ARG A 237 -1.10 -7.93 -8.77
N SER A 238 -2.36 -8.01 -9.21
CA SER A 238 -3.55 -7.74 -8.38
C SER A 238 -3.48 -8.44 -7.02
N ALA A 239 -3.88 -7.79 -5.93
CA ALA A 239 -3.81 -8.37 -4.58
C ALA A 239 -4.55 -9.72 -4.49
N LEU A 240 -4.06 -10.65 -3.67
CA LEU A 240 -4.69 -11.97 -3.49
C LEU A 240 -6.13 -11.89 -2.95
N SER A 241 -6.46 -10.81 -2.23
CA SER A 241 -7.80 -10.49 -1.73
C SER A 241 -8.80 -10.10 -2.84
N ALA A 242 -8.32 -9.71 -4.02
CA ALA A 242 -9.17 -9.40 -5.17
C ALA A 242 -9.76 -10.65 -5.85
N PHE A 243 -9.38 -11.84 -5.38
CA PHE A 243 -9.80 -13.13 -5.90
C PHE A 243 -10.56 -13.91 -4.83
N SER A 244 -11.71 -14.48 -5.19
CA SER A 244 -12.33 -15.50 -4.36
C SER A 244 -11.75 -16.86 -4.71
N TRP A 245 -11.22 -17.54 -3.72
CA TRP A 245 -10.64 -18.87 -3.84
C TRP A 245 -11.71 -19.93 -3.64
N GLN A 246 -11.57 -21.09 -4.30
CA GLN A 246 -12.49 -22.21 -4.12
C GLN A 246 -12.48 -22.75 -2.69
N SER A 247 -11.30 -22.73 -2.06
CA SER A 247 -11.03 -23.15 -0.69
C SER A 247 -10.05 -22.18 -0.03
N SER A 248 -10.17 -22.02 1.29
CA SER A 248 -9.18 -21.32 2.10
C SER A 248 -8.08 -22.28 2.56
N LEU A 249 -6.94 -21.74 3.02
CA LEU A 249 -5.90 -22.57 3.63
C LEU A 249 -6.44 -23.38 4.80
N GLN A 250 -7.33 -22.81 5.62
CA GLN A 250 -7.89 -23.52 6.76
C GLN A 250 -8.77 -24.68 6.32
N ASP A 251 -9.62 -24.48 5.30
CA ASP A 251 -10.48 -25.55 4.77
C ASP A 251 -9.63 -26.73 4.27
N GLU A 252 -8.52 -26.44 3.60
CA GLU A 252 -7.61 -27.46 3.09
C GLU A 252 -6.82 -28.16 4.22
N LEU A 253 -6.40 -27.41 5.25
CA LEU A 253 -5.73 -27.98 6.42
C LEU A 253 -6.66 -28.88 7.24
N ASP A 254 -7.95 -28.54 7.35
CA ASP A 254 -8.94 -29.34 8.07
C ASP A 254 -9.20 -30.69 7.38
N VAL A 255 -9.03 -30.76 6.05
CA VAL A 255 -9.13 -32.02 5.29
C VAL A 255 -7.89 -32.89 5.47
N VAL A 256 -6.73 -32.28 5.71
CA VAL A 256 -5.46 -32.98 5.90
C VAL A 256 -5.21 -33.23 7.39
N GLU A 257 -6.09 -34.02 8.03
CA GLU A 257 -6.05 -34.34 9.48
C GLU A 257 -4.75 -35.04 9.96
N GLN A 258 -3.90 -35.52 9.04
CA GLN A 258 -2.78 -36.43 9.38
C GLN A 258 -1.39 -36.01 8.85
N ALA A 259 -1.26 -34.92 8.09
CA ALA A 259 0.06 -34.52 7.61
C ALA A 259 0.81 -33.70 8.67
N SER A 260 2.12 -33.93 8.77
CA SER A 260 2.99 -33.02 9.52
C SER A 260 3.00 -31.65 8.82
N TRP A 261 3.14 -30.57 9.59
CA TRP A 261 3.29 -29.22 9.01
C TRP A 261 4.45 -29.10 7.99
N GLU A 262 5.44 -29.99 8.08
CA GLU A 262 6.58 -30.07 7.17
C GLU A 262 6.22 -30.67 5.80
N SER A 263 5.20 -31.52 5.72
CA SER A 263 4.76 -32.19 4.49
C SER A 263 3.41 -31.69 3.96
N VAL A 264 2.71 -30.87 4.75
CA VAL A 264 1.32 -30.48 4.47
C VAL A 264 1.17 -29.88 3.07
N LEU A 265 2.11 -29.03 2.66
CA LEU A 265 2.11 -28.37 1.36
C LEU A 265 2.25 -29.34 0.18
N GLU A 266 2.92 -30.48 0.33
CA GLU A 266 3.04 -31.46 -0.75
C GLU A 266 1.72 -32.18 -1.03
N VAL A 267 0.85 -32.26 -0.01
CA VAL A 267 -0.44 -32.93 -0.06
C VAL A 267 -1.57 -31.96 -0.42
N LEU A 268 -1.42 -30.66 -0.15
CA LEU A 268 -2.44 -29.66 -0.46
C LEU A 268 -2.68 -29.55 -1.98
N PRO A 269 -3.95 -29.56 -2.44
CA PRO A 269 -4.27 -29.35 -3.84
C PRO A 269 -3.85 -27.94 -4.30
N PRO A 270 -3.61 -27.73 -5.60
CA PRO A 270 -3.29 -26.40 -6.12
C PRO A 270 -4.49 -25.44 -5.91
N PRO A 271 -4.25 -24.21 -5.46
CA PRO A 271 -5.33 -23.26 -5.20
C PRO A 271 -6.04 -22.85 -6.51
N VAL A 272 -7.38 -22.90 -6.50
CA VAL A 272 -8.21 -22.58 -7.67
C VAL A 272 -8.97 -21.27 -7.47
N ILE A 273 -8.87 -20.38 -8.46
CA ILE A 273 -9.58 -19.09 -8.48
C ILE A 273 -11.01 -19.32 -8.95
N ARG A 274 -12.00 -19.06 -8.08
CA ARG A 274 -13.42 -19.20 -8.37
C ARG A 274 -14.01 -17.98 -9.07
N ARG A 275 -13.75 -16.78 -8.57
CA ARG A 275 -14.22 -15.51 -9.15
C ARG A 275 -13.24 -14.39 -8.86
N ILE A 276 -13.35 -13.30 -9.61
CA ILE A 276 -12.65 -12.04 -9.33
C ILE A 276 -13.62 -11.06 -8.65
N HIS A 277 -13.07 -10.09 -7.94
CA HIS A 277 -13.77 -8.92 -7.43
C HIS A 277 -13.34 -7.72 -8.30
N PRO A 278 -14.09 -7.38 -9.37
CA PRO A 278 -13.64 -6.41 -10.37
C PRO A 278 -13.22 -5.03 -9.82
N PRO A 279 -13.86 -4.48 -8.77
CA PRO A 279 -13.40 -3.22 -8.18
C PRO A 279 -12.03 -3.30 -7.49
N ALA A 280 -11.59 -4.50 -7.07
CA ALA A 280 -10.38 -4.70 -6.26
C ALA A 280 -9.16 -5.18 -7.08
N VAL A 281 -9.33 -5.48 -8.38
CA VAL A 281 -8.22 -5.92 -9.25
C VAL A 281 -7.50 -4.73 -9.88
N LEU A 282 -6.24 -4.94 -10.22
CA LEU A 282 -5.47 -4.06 -11.10
C LEU A 282 -5.87 -4.35 -12.56
N TRP A 283 -5.98 -3.29 -13.37
CA TRP A 283 -6.33 -3.41 -14.78
C TRP A 283 -5.18 -2.95 -15.67
N TYR A 284 -5.03 -3.53 -16.84
CA TYR A 284 -4.15 -3.01 -17.88
C TYR A 284 -4.81 -3.10 -19.25
N SER A 285 -4.43 -2.17 -20.14
CA SER A 285 -4.77 -2.25 -21.55
C SER A 285 -3.77 -3.19 -22.25
N PRO A 286 -4.24 -4.22 -22.98
CA PRO A 286 -3.33 -5.15 -23.65
C PRO A 286 -2.80 -4.61 -24.98
N TYR A 287 -3.09 -3.38 -25.41
CA TYR A 287 -2.85 -2.93 -26.79
C TYR A 287 -1.57 -2.13 -27.01
N GLY A 288 -0.46 -2.79 -27.29
CA GLY A 288 0.82 -2.15 -27.60
C GLY A 288 2.02 -2.86 -26.96
N PRO A 289 3.24 -2.32 -27.12
CA PRO A 289 4.47 -2.96 -26.64
C PRO A 289 4.63 -2.94 -25.11
N THR A 290 3.91 -2.05 -24.42
CA THR A 290 3.91 -1.93 -22.96
C THR A 290 2.50 -1.62 -22.48
N ALA A 291 2.18 -1.83 -21.19
CA ALA A 291 0.87 -1.48 -20.63
C ALA A 291 0.54 0.02 -20.74
N ARG A 292 1.56 0.89 -20.74
CA ARG A 292 1.40 2.35 -20.91
C ARG A 292 1.07 2.72 -22.35
N ALA A 293 1.89 2.27 -23.30
CA ALA A 293 1.57 2.43 -24.72
C ALA A 293 0.21 1.78 -25.06
N GLY A 294 -0.05 0.64 -24.42
CA GLY A 294 -1.35 0.02 -24.14
C GLY A 294 -2.52 0.99 -23.99
N ALA A 295 -2.45 1.73 -22.90
CA ALA A 295 -3.48 2.65 -22.47
C ALA A 295 -3.60 3.83 -23.43
N ASP A 296 -2.48 4.37 -23.90
CA ASP A 296 -2.45 5.52 -24.81
C ASP A 296 -3.08 5.18 -26.17
N GLN A 297 -2.71 4.03 -26.75
CA GLN A 297 -3.28 3.54 -28.01
C GLN A 297 -4.78 3.26 -27.88
N LEU A 298 -5.21 2.69 -26.75
CA LEU A 298 -6.63 2.43 -26.50
C LEU A 298 -7.42 3.73 -26.28
N ASP A 299 -6.88 4.71 -25.55
CA ASP A 299 -7.51 6.03 -25.38
C ASP A 299 -7.75 6.67 -26.75
N GLU A 300 -6.70 6.79 -27.57
CA GLU A 300 -6.77 7.41 -28.89
C GLU A 300 -7.79 6.72 -29.80
N HIS A 301 -7.81 5.38 -29.77
CA HIS A 301 -8.77 4.58 -30.51
C HIS A 301 -10.21 4.86 -30.06
N LEU A 302 -10.47 4.85 -28.75
CA LEU A 302 -11.81 5.06 -28.19
C LEU A 302 -12.29 6.50 -28.42
N VAL A 303 -11.43 7.51 -28.33
CA VAL A 303 -11.75 8.90 -28.64
C VAL A 303 -12.28 9.03 -30.06
N ARG A 304 -11.58 8.42 -31.03
CA ARG A 304 -12.00 8.47 -32.44
C ARG A 304 -13.34 7.76 -32.67
N ARG A 305 -13.65 6.71 -31.90
CA ARG A 305 -14.90 5.93 -32.03
C ARG A 305 -16.08 6.53 -31.27
N LEU A 306 -15.79 7.29 -30.22
CA LEU A 306 -16.77 7.97 -29.39
C LEU A 306 -16.98 9.43 -29.80
N ASP A 307 -16.33 9.89 -30.86
CA ASP A 307 -16.59 11.18 -31.51
C ASP A 307 -18.00 11.19 -32.11
N PRO A 308 -18.94 12.02 -31.60
CA PRO A 308 -20.31 12.07 -32.08
C PRO A 308 -20.43 12.36 -33.59
N ALA A 309 -19.47 13.08 -34.18
CA ALA A 309 -19.43 13.40 -35.61
C ALA A 309 -19.12 12.18 -36.49
N ARG A 310 -18.58 11.12 -35.91
CA ARG A 310 -18.23 9.86 -36.60
C ARG A 310 -19.18 8.72 -36.28
N MET A 311 -20.13 8.94 -35.37
CA MET A 311 -21.09 7.92 -34.97
C MET A 311 -22.18 7.72 -36.03
N SER A 312 -22.56 6.47 -36.24
CA SER A 312 -23.78 6.11 -36.94
C SER A 312 -25.02 6.46 -36.11
N ALA A 313 -26.20 6.49 -36.75
CA ALA A 313 -27.45 6.83 -36.06
C ALA A 313 -27.72 5.90 -34.86
N SER A 314 -27.48 4.58 -35.02
CA SER A 314 -27.67 3.61 -33.94
C SER A 314 -26.68 3.82 -32.78
N ARG A 315 -25.45 4.28 -33.05
CA ARG A 315 -24.48 4.59 -32.00
C ARG A 315 -24.80 5.90 -31.29
N GLN A 316 -25.29 6.91 -32.01
CA GLN A 316 -25.80 8.13 -31.38
C GLN A 316 -27.01 7.83 -30.48
N GLU A 317 -27.91 6.93 -30.88
CA GLU A 317 -29.02 6.47 -30.02
C GLU A 317 -28.51 5.78 -28.74
N GLN A 318 -27.54 4.85 -28.87
CA GLN A 318 -26.89 4.23 -27.70
C GLN A 318 -26.20 5.25 -26.78
N LEU A 319 -25.62 6.31 -27.35
CA LEU A 319 -25.02 7.41 -26.57
C LEU A 319 -26.10 8.17 -25.78
N LEU A 320 -27.24 8.48 -26.39
CA LEU A 320 -28.37 9.13 -25.72
C LEU A 320 -28.95 8.26 -24.59
N ASP A 321 -29.11 6.95 -24.83
CA ASP A 321 -29.54 5.99 -23.81
C ASP A 321 -28.55 5.95 -22.63
N LEU A 322 -27.25 5.94 -22.91
CA LEU A 322 -26.21 5.96 -21.90
C LEU A 322 -26.26 7.25 -21.07
N ILE A 323 -26.48 8.40 -21.71
CA ILE A 323 -26.62 9.68 -21.02
C ILE A 323 -27.79 9.66 -20.06
N ILE A 324 -28.98 9.21 -20.50
CA ILE A 324 -30.15 9.05 -19.62
C ILE A 324 -29.78 8.14 -18.45
N LYS A 325 -29.20 6.97 -18.72
CA LYS A 325 -28.81 5.99 -17.70
C LYS A 325 -27.86 6.58 -16.65
N VAL A 326 -26.90 7.42 -17.06
CA VAL A 326 -26.01 8.13 -16.14
C VAL A 326 -26.75 9.16 -15.31
N LEU A 327 -27.58 10.01 -15.92
CA LEU A 327 -28.38 11.03 -15.23
C LEU A 327 -29.28 10.42 -14.15
N VAL A 328 -29.95 9.32 -14.50
CA VAL A 328 -30.79 8.55 -13.57
C VAL A 328 -29.99 8.07 -12.37
N ARG A 329 -28.84 7.45 -12.60
CA ARG A 329 -28.05 6.85 -11.53
C ARG A 329 -27.34 7.90 -10.67
N GLU A 330 -26.89 9.02 -11.24
CA GLU A 330 -26.39 10.17 -10.46
C GLU A 330 -27.50 10.78 -9.60
N THR A 331 -28.73 10.84 -10.11
CA THR A 331 -29.88 11.33 -9.34
C THR A 331 -30.19 10.44 -8.15
N VAL A 332 -30.16 9.12 -8.33
CA VAL A 332 -30.35 8.15 -7.23
C VAL A 332 -29.20 8.23 -6.22
N ARG A 333 -27.95 8.31 -6.69
CA ARG A 333 -26.77 8.49 -5.83
C ARG A 333 -26.88 9.77 -5.00
N TYR A 334 -27.33 10.87 -5.60
CA TYR A 334 -27.58 12.13 -4.90
C TYR A 334 -28.74 12.02 -3.89
N PHE A 335 -29.83 11.35 -4.26
CA PHE A 335 -30.96 11.10 -3.37
C PHE A 335 -30.52 10.33 -2.12
N GLU A 336 -29.75 9.25 -2.27
CA GLU A 336 -29.20 8.47 -1.16
C GLU A 336 -28.24 9.28 -0.30
N PHE A 337 -27.33 10.05 -0.92
CA PHE A 337 -26.46 10.99 -0.20
C PHE A 337 -27.26 11.97 0.67
N ARG A 338 -28.35 12.54 0.13
CA ARG A 338 -29.22 13.45 0.91
C ARG A 338 -29.96 12.74 2.04
N LEU A 339 -30.36 11.48 1.89
CA LEU A 339 -30.91 10.70 3.00
C LEU A 339 -29.90 10.56 4.14
N THR A 340 -28.66 10.18 3.81
CA THR A 340 -27.56 10.05 4.79
C THR A 340 -27.31 11.37 5.53
N GLU A 341 -27.23 12.49 4.80
CA GLU A 341 -27.08 13.84 5.35
C GLU A 341 -28.19 14.22 6.35
N PHE A 342 -29.42 13.74 6.12
CA PHE A 342 -30.55 13.94 7.01
C PHE A 342 -30.72 12.85 8.08
N ASN A 343 -29.75 11.92 8.21
CA ASN A 343 -29.78 10.77 9.12
C ASN A 343 -31.00 9.86 8.92
N LEU A 344 -31.44 9.72 7.67
CA LEU A 344 -32.49 8.81 7.24
C LEU A 344 -31.88 7.50 6.72
N PRO A 345 -32.58 6.35 6.89
CA PRO A 345 -32.10 5.08 6.38
C PRO A 345 -32.06 5.07 4.85
N PRO A 346 -31.21 4.21 4.23
CA PRO A 346 -31.15 4.07 2.78
C PRO A 346 -32.49 3.62 2.20
N VAL A 347 -32.64 3.79 0.88
CA VAL A 347 -33.85 3.35 0.16
C VAL A 347 -33.98 1.83 0.27
N PRO A 348 -35.11 1.30 0.75
CA PRO A 348 -35.30 -0.15 0.78
C PRO A 348 -35.27 -0.76 -0.63
N ASP A 349 -34.74 -1.98 -0.76
CA ASP A 349 -34.52 -2.65 -2.05
C ASP A 349 -35.80 -2.75 -2.91
N ASN A 350 -36.96 -2.98 -2.29
CA ASN A 350 -38.24 -3.06 -2.98
C ASN A 350 -38.73 -1.70 -3.53
N HIS A 351 -38.22 -0.58 -3.03
CA HIS A 351 -38.55 0.78 -3.48
C HIS A 351 -37.53 1.36 -4.48
N ARG A 352 -36.31 0.82 -4.52
CA ARG A 352 -35.24 1.27 -5.44
C ARG A 352 -35.65 1.21 -6.92
N PRO A 353 -36.33 0.17 -7.44
CA PRO A 353 -36.81 0.15 -8.83
C PRO A 353 -37.81 1.26 -9.15
N ARG A 354 -38.68 1.63 -8.20
CA ARG A 354 -39.64 2.73 -8.39
C ARG A 354 -38.93 4.09 -8.46
N LEU A 355 -37.93 4.30 -7.61
CA LEU A 355 -37.11 5.49 -7.64
C LEU A 355 -36.35 5.61 -8.98
N LEU A 356 -35.72 4.53 -9.44
CA LEU A 356 -35.05 4.47 -10.74
C LEU A 356 -36.02 4.78 -11.89
N ALA A 357 -37.20 4.17 -11.91
CA ALA A 357 -38.20 4.41 -12.96
C ALA A 357 -38.75 5.85 -12.96
N ALA A 358 -38.89 6.47 -11.79
CA ALA A 358 -39.28 7.88 -11.69
C ALA A 358 -38.17 8.81 -12.20
N ALA A 359 -36.92 8.53 -11.81
CA ALA A 359 -35.76 9.29 -12.26
C ALA A 359 -35.53 9.14 -13.76
N ASP A 360 -35.78 7.96 -14.34
CA ASP A 360 -35.69 7.67 -15.77
C ASP A 360 -36.65 8.53 -16.60
N LYS A 361 -37.93 8.52 -16.21
CA LYS A 361 -38.94 9.37 -16.86
C LYS A 361 -38.56 10.85 -16.80
N ALA A 362 -38.15 11.35 -15.63
CA ALA A 362 -37.77 12.74 -15.49
C ALA A 362 -36.46 13.08 -16.24
N GLY A 363 -35.47 12.19 -16.21
CA GLY A 363 -34.16 12.38 -16.86
C GLY A 363 -34.22 12.39 -18.38
N SER A 364 -35.27 11.83 -18.98
CA SER A 364 -35.51 11.95 -20.42
C SER A 364 -35.84 13.39 -20.88
N VAL A 365 -36.32 14.25 -19.98
CA VAL A 365 -36.75 15.62 -20.32
C VAL A 365 -36.07 16.71 -19.48
N ARG A 366 -35.42 16.36 -18.38
CA ARG A 366 -34.79 17.30 -17.44
C ARG A 366 -33.27 17.16 -17.38
N THR A 367 -32.64 18.24 -16.94
CA THR A 367 -31.21 18.31 -16.66
C THR A 367 -30.84 17.66 -15.32
N LEU A 368 -29.56 17.35 -15.07
CA LEU A 368 -29.14 16.80 -13.77
C LEU A 368 -29.40 17.78 -12.62
N GLY A 369 -29.22 19.08 -12.84
CA GLY A 369 -29.43 20.11 -11.83
C GLY A 369 -30.88 20.18 -11.37
N GLU A 370 -31.83 20.05 -12.30
CA GLU A 370 -33.25 19.95 -11.97
C GLU A 370 -33.57 18.67 -11.20
N LEU A 371 -33.03 17.52 -11.62
CA LEU A 371 -33.23 16.24 -10.93
C LEU A 371 -32.68 16.26 -9.49
N TYR A 372 -31.54 16.92 -9.27
CA TYR A 372 -30.99 17.13 -7.93
C TYR A 372 -31.92 17.98 -7.05
N SER A 373 -32.53 19.02 -7.62
CA SER A 373 -33.55 19.82 -6.92
C SER A 373 -34.75 18.97 -6.52
N LEU A 374 -35.24 18.09 -7.41
CA LEU A 374 -36.33 17.16 -7.08
C LEU A 374 -35.96 16.22 -5.93
N ALA A 375 -34.77 15.61 -6.01
CA ALA A 375 -34.25 14.69 -4.99
C ALA A 375 -34.07 15.39 -3.63
N TRP A 376 -33.52 16.59 -3.61
CA TRP A 376 -33.37 17.36 -2.37
C TRP A 376 -34.73 17.76 -1.77
N ARG A 377 -35.67 18.25 -2.59
CA ARG A 377 -37.02 18.63 -2.11
C ARG A 377 -37.71 17.42 -1.49
N ALA A 378 -37.62 16.26 -2.12
CA ALA A 378 -38.20 15.03 -1.63
C ALA A 378 -37.60 14.59 -0.28
N THR A 379 -36.27 14.53 -0.20
CA THR A 379 -35.54 14.10 1.01
C THR A 379 -35.65 15.10 2.16
N LYS A 380 -35.61 16.40 1.88
CA LYS A 380 -35.81 17.45 2.89
C LYS A 380 -37.21 17.42 3.49
N ASN A 381 -38.26 17.29 2.67
CA ASN A 381 -39.63 17.19 3.17
C ASN A 381 -39.86 15.92 4.00
N ALA A 382 -39.24 14.81 3.60
CA ALA A 382 -39.22 13.59 4.39
C ALA A 382 -38.54 13.83 5.75
N ALA A 383 -37.36 14.45 5.78
CA ALA A 383 -36.64 14.78 7.01
C ALA A 383 -37.47 15.70 7.93
N SER A 384 -38.09 16.75 7.40
CA SER A 384 -39.00 17.62 8.17
C SER A 384 -40.19 16.84 8.74
N THR A 385 -40.73 15.89 7.99
CA THR A 385 -41.82 15.01 8.46
C THR A 385 -41.35 14.09 9.59
N ALA A 386 -40.15 13.51 9.50
CA ALA A 386 -39.56 12.69 10.55
C ALA A 386 -39.36 13.49 11.85
N GLN A 387 -38.90 14.74 11.73
CA GLN A 387 -38.70 15.63 12.88
C GLN A 387 -40.03 16.01 13.55
N ALA A 388 -41.07 16.27 12.76
CA ALA A 388 -42.41 16.59 13.26
C ALA A 388 -43.10 15.38 13.90
N LYS A 389 -42.89 14.17 13.36
CA LYS A 389 -43.57 12.92 13.78
C LYS A 389 -42.58 11.90 14.33
N ARG A 390 -42.01 12.16 15.50
CA ARG A 390 -40.96 11.32 16.13
C ARG A 390 -41.36 9.85 16.38
N TYR A 391 -42.64 9.53 16.40
CA TYR A 391 -43.16 8.17 16.62
C TYR A 391 -43.20 7.32 15.33
N VAL A 392 -43.03 7.93 14.15
CA VAL A 392 -43.05 7.20 12.88
C VAL A 392 -41.68 6.53 12.67
N PRO A 393 -41.63 5.21 12.42
CA PRO A 393 -40.38 4.53 12.07
C PRO A 393 -39.68 5.22 10.90
N ARG A 394 -38.35 5.38 11.00
CA ARG A 394 -37.57 6.13 10.01
C ARG A 394 -37.66 5.53 8.60
N GLU A 395 -37.83 4.21 8.49
CA GLU A 395 -38.03 3.51 7.22
C GLU A 395 -39.25 4.04 6.43
N HIS A 396 -40.38 4.28 7.11
CA HIS A 396 -41.56 4.88 6.47
C HIS A 396 -41.31 6.31 5.98
N THR A 397 -40.35 7.01 6.59
CA THR A 397 -39.97 8.35 6.15
C THR A 397 -39.18 8.31 4.85
N THR A 398 -38.29 7.33 4.68
CA THR A 398 -37.61 7.10 3.40
C THR A 398 -38.60 6.69 2.30
N THR A 399 -39.58 5.83 2.61
CA THR A 399 -40.67 5.52 1.66
C THR A 399 -41.46 6.77 1.26
N HIS A 400 -41.75 7.67 2.22
CA HIS A 400 -42.38 8.96 1.92
C HIS A 400 -41.51 9.83 0.99
N ALA A 401 -40.19 9.86 1.19
CA ALA A 401 -39.28 10.56 0.30
C ALA A 401 -39.38 10.03 -1.14
N VAL A 402 -39.38 8.71 -1.33
CA VAL A 402 -39.49 8.08 -2.66
C VAL A 402 -40.83 8.42 -3.32
N ASN A 403 -41.95 8.31 -2.59
CA ASN A 403 -43.27 8.66 -3.12
C ASN A 403 -43.36 10.13 -3.54
N LEU A 404 -42.75 11.04 -2.75
CA LEU A 404 -42.73 12.46 -3.08
C LEU A 404 -41.84 12.75 -4.30
N PHE A 405 -40.68 12.08 -4.41
CA PHE A 405 -39.85 12.18 -5.61
C PHE A 405 -40.61 11.71 -6.85
N GLU A 406 -41.33 10.59 -6.77
CA GLU A 406 -42.16 10.09 -7.88
C GLU A 406 -43.23 11.10 -8.33
N GLN A 407 -43.92 11.75 -7.38
CA GLN A 407 -44.90 12.79 -7.69
C GLN A 407 -44.25 14.01 -8.36
N LEU A 408 -43.10 14.44 -7.84
CA LEU A 408 -42.34 15.57 -8.40
C LEU A 408 -41.80 15.24 -9.80
N ALA A 409 -41.26 14.04 -10.00
CA ALA A 409 -40.79 13.56 -11.29
C ALA A 409 -41.94 13.46 -12.31
N HIS A 410 -43.10 12.93 -11.90
CA HIS A 410 -44.28 12.90 -12.77
C HIS A 410 -44.71 14.31 -13.19
N ARG A 411 -44.75 15.26 -12.25
CA ARG A 411 -45.03 16.67 -12.57
C ARG A 411 -44.01 17.26 -13.53
N ALA A 412 -42.71 17.02 -13.31
CA ALA A 412 -41.64 17.49 -14.19
C ALA A 412 -41.79 16.99 -15.63
N THR A 413 -42.34 15.79 -15.82
CA THR A 413 -42.63 15.24 -17.14
C THR A 413 -43.93 15.74 -17.75
N ALA A 414 -44.97 15.96 -16.94
CA ALA A 414 -46.30 16.36 -17.41
C ALA A 414 -46.41 17.87 -17.68
N GLU A 415 -45.62 18.69 -16.98
CA GLU A 415 -45.62 20.16 -17.09
C GLU A 415 -44.24 20.65 -17.55
N PRO A 416 -43.95 20.71 -18.87
CA PRO A 416 -42.64 21.16 -19.38
C PRO A 416 -42.26 22.56 -18.91
N GLU A 417 -43.22 23.47 -18.81
CA GLU A 417 -43.02 24.84 -18.33
C GLU A 417 -42.79 24.94 -16.82
N TRP A 418 -43.02 23.88 -16.05
CA TRP A 418 -42.71 23.89 -14.63
C TRP A 418 -41.20 23.84 -14.42
N GLU A 419 -40.67 24.84 -13.74
CA GLU A 419 -39.25 24.93 -13.40
C GLU A 419 -39.02 24.46 -11.95
N PRO A 420 -38.49 23.24 -11.73
CA PRO A 420 -38.19 22.74 -10.39
C PRO A 420 -37.02 23.45 -9.72
N GLY A 421 -36.41 24.44 -10.36
CA GLY A 421 -35.20 25.13 -9.91
C GLY A 421 -33.96 24.34 -10.28
N HIS A 422 -32.92 25.06 -10.68
CA HIS A 422 -31.66 24.51 -11.17
C HIS A 422 -30.59 24.55 -10.09
N TRP A 423 -29.92 23.42 -9.86
CA TRP A 423 -28.86 23.29 -8.85
C TRP A 423 -27.50 23.09 -9.51
N HIS A 424 -26.45 23.51 -8.83
CA HIS A 424 -25.06 23.25 -9.24
C HIS A 424 -24.56 21.93 -8.65
N GLU A 425 -23.43 21.44 -9.15
CA GLU A 425 -22.76 20.24 -8.62
C GLU A 425 -22.46 20.42 -7.12
N ASP A 426 -22.82 19.43 -6.29
CA ASP A 426 -22.48 19.42 -4.86
C ASP A 426 -21.04 18.92 -4.71
N SER A 427 -20.13 19.81 -4.32
CA SER A 427 -18.70 19.49 -4.12
C SER A 427 -18.43 18.30 -3.18
N ARG A 428 -19.38 17.93 -2.31
CA ARG A 428 -19.27 16.80 -1.38
C ARG A 428 -19.64 15.46 -2.03
N LEU A 429 -20.29 15.51 -3.19
CA LEU A 429 -20.66 14.34 -3.99
C LEU A 429 -20.23 14.60 -5.44
N PRO A 430 -18.93 14.51 -5.75
CA PRO A 430 -18.43 14.76 -7.09
C PRO A 430 -19.06 13.78 -8.09
N LEU A 431 -19.32 14.28 -9.30
CA LEU A 431 -19.80 13.47 -10.42
C LEU A 431 -18.85 12.29 -10.68
N SER A 432 -19.41 11.16 -11.10
CA SER A 432 -18.61 9.99 -11.50
C SER A 432 -17.75 10.29 -12.73
N ALA A 433 -16.67 9.53 -12.89
CA ALA A 433 -15.75 9.67 -14.02
C ALA A 433 -16.49 9.52 -15.37
N LEU A 434 -17.43 8.58 -15.46
CA LEU A 434 -18.25 8.38 -16.65
C LEU A 434 -19.14 9.60 -16.96
N THR A 435 -19.78 10.19 -15.95
CA THR A 435 -20.58 11.42 -16.15
C THR A 435 -19.72 12.57 -16.66
N ARG A 436 -18.55 12.78 -16.05
CA ARG A 436 -17.62 13.84 -16.47
C ARG A 436 -17.09 13.59 -17.88
N LEU A 437 -16.73 12.36 -18.23
CA LEU A 437 -16.30 12.02 -19.58
C LEU A 437 -17.39 12.34 -20.61
N LEU A 438 -18.62 11.83 -20.41
CA LEU A 438 -19.69 11.97 -21.40
C LEU A 438 -20.01 13.44 -21.65
N PHE A 439 -20.26 14.19 -20.57
CA PHE A 439 -20.71 15.57 -20.70
C PHE A 439 -19.56 16.53 -21.00
N LEU A 440 -18.49 16.52 -20.20
CA LEU A 440 -17.42 17.50 -20.33
C LEU A 440 -16.38 17.09 -21.38
N GLY A 441 -16.15 15.79 -21.57
CA GLY A 441 -15.14 15.27 -22.49
C GLY A 441 -15.64 15.06 -23.92
N LEU A 442 -16.79 14.39 -24.10
CA LEU A 442 -17.30 14.00 -25.41
C LEU A 442 -18.29 15.03 -25.99
N LEU A 443 -19.20 15.53 -25.16
CA LEU A 443 -20.26 16.45 -25.61
C LEU A 443 -19.91 17.93 -25.43
N ASN A 444 -18.88 18.25 -24.66
CA ASN A 444 -18.54 19.63 -24.25
C ASN A 444 -19.75 20.40 -23.70
N ALA A 445 -20.54 19.74 -22.86
CA ALA A 445 -21.78 20.23 -22.26
C ALA A 445 -21.76 20.10 -20.74
N SER A 446 -22.51 20.95 -20.04
CA SER A 446 -22.68 20.82 -18.59
C SER A 446 -23.82 19.84 -18.26
N PRO A 447 -23.60 18.79 -17.46
CA PRO A 447 -24.68 17.86 -17.07
C PRO A 447 -25.75 18.54 -16.23
N MET A 448 -25.37 19.59 -15.51
CA MET A 448 -26.31 20.32 -14.67
C MET A 448 -27.30 21.13 -15.51
N GLU A 449 -26.87 21.67 -16.66
CA GLU A 449 -27.60 22.68 -17.45
C GLU A 449 -28.16 22.15 -18.77
N THR A 450 -27.66 21.01 -19.26
CA THR A 450 -28.01 20.51 -20.60
C THR A 450 -28.92 19.29 -20.50
N SER A 451 -30.10 19.38 -21.11
CA SER A 451 -31.06 18.27 -21.16
C SER A 451 -30.73 17.30 -22.29
N VAL A 452 -31.26 16.08 -22.21
CA VAL A 452 -31.07 15.06 -23.26
C VAL A 452 -31.63 15.54 -24.61
N ALA A 453 -32.77 16.23 -24.61
CA ALA A 453 -33.32 16.85 -25.81
C ALA A 453 -32.40 17.93 -26.40
N GLY A 454 -31.76 18.73 -25.54
CA GLY A 454 -30.76 19.71 -25.95
C GLY A 454 -29.52 19.05 -26.56
N ILE A 455 -29.04 17.94 -25.98
CA ILE A 455 -27.94 17.16 -26.53
C ILE A 455 -28.33 16.59 -27.90
N ALA A 456 -29.49 15.93 -28.00
CA ALA A 456 -29.97 15.33 -29.24
C ALA A 456 -30.11 16.36 -30.37
N ALA A 457 -30.58 17.57 -30.06
CA ALA A 457 -30.67 18.67 -31.02
C ALA A 457 -29.29 19.24 -31.43
N GLY A 458 -28.28 19.10 -30.58
CA GLY A 458 -26.91 19.55 -30.83
C GLY A 458 -25.99 18.50 -31.46
N LEU A 459 -26.44 17.24 -31.59
CA LEU A 459 -25.66 16.19 -32.23
C LEU A 459 -25.49 16.46 -33.73
N PRO A 460 -24.30 16.17 -34.30
CA PRO A 460 -24.07 16.27 -35.74
C PRO A 460 -24.87 15.22 -36.52
N GLU A 461 -25.09 15.46 -37.82
CA GLU A 461 -25.74 14.48 -38.69
C GLU A 461 -25.02 13.12 -38.61
N PRO A 462 -25.76 12.01 -38.46
CA PRO A 462 -25.14 10.70 -38.31
C PRO A 462 -24.26 10.35 -39.51
N ALA A 463 -23.07 9.83 -39.25
CA ALA A 463 -22.16 9.39 -40.30
C ALA A 463 -22.81 8.25 -41.10
N ILE A 464 -22.83 8.39 -42.42
CA ILE A 464 -23.23 7.32 -43.32
C ILE A 464 -22.10 6.28 -43.27
N VAL A 465 -22.35 5.17 -42.58
CA VAL A 465 -21.42 4.04 -42.57
C VAL A 465 -21.49 3.40 -43.96
N THR A 466 -20.63 3.84 -44.88
CA THR A 466 -20.30 3.02 -46.03
C THR A 466 -19.58 1.78 -45.48
N PRO A 467 -19.93 0.56 -45.91
CA PRO A 467 -19.27 -0.67 -45.44
C PRO A 467 -17.81 -0.81 -45.93
N GLU A 468 -17.13 0.30 -46.17
CA GLU A 468 -15.76 0.35 -46.65
C GLU A 468 -14.85 -0.07 -45.50
N PHE A 469 -14.55 -1.37 -45.51
CA PHE A 469 -13.25 -1.96 -45.21
C PHE A 469 -12.34 -1.00 -44.44
N TRP A 470 -12.31 -1.14 -43.11
CA TRP A 470 -11.21 -0.66 -42.28
C TRP A 470 -9.94 -1.39 -42.71
N SER A 471 -9.40 -1.04 -43.88
CA SER A 471 -8.11 -1.53 -44.33
C SER A 471 -7.09 -0.92 -43.37
N HIS A 472 -6.16 -1.75 -42.90
CA HIS A 472 -5.07 -1.37 -41.98
C HIS A 472 -4.17 -0.22 -42.49
N ALA A 473 -4.47 0.38 -43.65
CA ALA A 473 -3.68 1.41 -44.30
C ALA A 473 -3.68 2.78 -43.58
N ASP A 474 -4.72 3.12 -42.82
CA ASP A 474 -4.80 4.44 -42.15
C ASP A 474 -4.07 4.53 -40.80
N LEU A 475 -3.39 3.46 -40.37
CA LEU A 475 -2.52 3.53 -39.17
C LEU A 475 -1.10 4.01 -39.47
N GLY A 476 -0.76 4.40 -40.71
CA GLY A 476 0.50 5.10 -41.00
C GLY A 476 1.79 4.35 -40.62
N VAL A 477 1.70 3.05 -40.33
CA VAL A 477 2.87 2.20 -40.12
C VAL A 477 3.24 1.66 -41.50
N GLU A 478 4.03 2.44 -42.25
CA GLU A 478 4.71 1.89 -43.41
C GLU A 478 5.54 0.68 -42.97
N PRO A 479 5.38 -0.50 -43.60
CA PRO A 479 6.23 -1.62 -43.31
C PRO A 479 7.64 -1.24 -43.76
N THR A 480 8.51 -0.97 -42.79
CA THR A 480 9.93 -0.72 -43.03
C THR A 480 10.50 -1.92 -43.77
N THR A 481 10.77 -1.71 -45.06
CA THR A 481 11.38 -2.69 -45.93
C THR A 481 12.77 -3.07 -45.41
N LYS A 482 13.09 -4.36 -45.59
CA LYS A 482 14.34 -5.07 -45.27
C LYS A 482 15.65 -4.30 -45.54
N PRO A 483 16.74 -4.69 -44.84
CA PRO A 483 17.92 -3.87 -44.63
C PRO A 483 18.82 -3.84 -45.87
N THR A 484 19.31 -2.64 -46.19
CA THR A 484 20.47 -2.46 -47.06
C THR A 484 21.72 -2.62 -46.21
N THR A 485 22.53 -3.61 -46.54
CA THR A 485 23.91 -3.77 -46.09
C THR A 485 24.72 -2.55 -46.51
N GLY A 486 25.16 -1.77 -45.54
CA GLY A 486 26.07 -0.65 -45.72
C GLY A 486 26.83 -0.40 -44.43
N ASP A 487 28.12 -0.74 -44.46
CA ASP A 487 29.09 -0.39 -43.44
C ASP A 487 29.06 1.12 -43.19
N GLN A 488 28.75 1.54 -41.96
CA GLN A 488 29.03 2.87 -41.47
C GLN A 488 29.25 2.81 -39.96
N ASP A 489 30.53 2.98 -39.60
CA ASP A 489 30.99 3.38 -38.28
C ASP A 489 30.29 4.67 -37.88
N ASP A 490 29.55 4.68 -36.77
CA ASP A 490 29.23 5.88 -36.00
C ASP A 490 28.96 5.48 -34.54
N ASP A 491 29.74 6.09 -33.65
CA ASP A 491 29.77 5.91 -32.21
C ASP A 491 28.42 6.25 -31.55
N GLU A 492 27.71 5.23 -31.02
CA GLU A 492 26.65 5.42 -30.02
C GLU A 492 27.30 5.55 -28.62
N PRO A 493 26.97 6.60 -27.83
CA PRO A 493 27.44 6.69 -26.46
C PRO A 493 26.71 5.65 -25.59
N ASP A 494 27.48 4.74 -25.01
CA ASP A 494 27.05 3.82 -23.96
C ASP A 494 26.59 4.63 -22.73
N VAL A 495 25.29 4.88 -22.64
CA VAL A 495 24.64 5.42 -21.43
C VAL A 495 24.32 4.24 -20.51
N SER A 496 25.35 3.58 -20.01
CA SER A 496 25.24 2.79 -18.79
C SER A 496 25.03 3.77 -17.62
N PRO A 497 24.02 3.59 -16.77
CA PRO A 497 23.86 4.42 -15.58
C PRO A 497 25.14 4.34 -14.73
N ASP A 498 25.59 5.50 -14.27
CA ASP A 498 26.81 5.64 -13.46
C ASP A 498 26.74 4.66 -12.27
N PRO A 499 27.71 3.74 -12.09
CA PRO A 499 27.70 2.76 -11.01
C PRO A 499 27.65 3.42 -9.62
N VAL A 500 27.98 4.71 -9.52
CA VAL A 500 27.79 5.53 -8.31
C VAL A 500 26.30 5.74 -8.01
N ILE A 501 25.45 5.97 -9.02
CA ILE A 501 24.00 6.16 -8.86
C ILE A 501 23.33 4.85 -8.45
N GLU A 502 23.71 3.72 -9.05
CA GLU A 502 23.20 2.40 -8.66
C GLU A 502 23.60 2.02 -7.22
N LYS A 503 24.79 2.44 -6.78
CA LYS A 503 25.23 2.24 -5.41
C LYS A 503 24.45 3.14 -4.44
N ILE A 504 24.23 4.41 -4.79
CA ILE A 504 23.45 5.35 -3.96
C ILE A 504 22.00 4.89 -3.78
N VAL A 505 21.35 4.41 -4.84
CA VAL A 505 19.96 3.89 -4.78
C VAL A 505 19.87 2.63 -3.91
N ARG A 506 20.87 1.76 -3.98
CA ARG A 506 20.97 0.55 -3.16
C ARG A 506 21.22 0.86 -1.68
N ASP A 507 22.17 1.76 -1.40
CA ASP A 507 22.51 2.20 -0.05
C ASP A 507 21.31 2.94 0.59
N LEU A 508 20.53 3.70 -0.19
CA LEU A 508 19.28 4.33 0.25
C LEU A 508 18.17 3.31 0.56
N ALA A 509 18.03 2.27 -0.25
CA ALA A 509 17.03 1.22 -0.03
C ALA A 509 17.33 0.38 1.23
N GLU A 510 18.61 0.15 1.54
CA GLU A 510 19.06 -0.56 2.74
C GLU A 510 18.91 0.26 4.03
N LEU A 511 18.99 1.59 3.95
CA LEU A 511 18.83 2.48 5.11
C LEU A 511 17.36 2.73 5.52
N THR A 512 16.39 2.43 4.65
CA THR A 512 14.97 2.65 4.90
C THR A 512 14.23 1.36 5.30
N THR A 513 14.55 0.81 6.48
CA THR A 513 13.68 -0.18 7.13
C THR A 513 12.84 0.45 8.25
N GLU A 514 11.52 0.40 8.02
CA GLU A 514 10.38 0.43 8.94
C GLU A 514 9.80 1.72 9.56
N ARG A 515 10.38 2.92 9.42
CA ARG A 515 9.64 4.16 9.84
C ARG A 515 9.82 5.42 8.99
N GLY A 516 10.79 5.46 8.08
CA GLY A 516 11.11 6.68 7.31
C GLY A 516 10.23 6.89 6.07
N THR A 517 9.77 5.82 5.44
CA THR A 517 9.14 5.86 4.11
C THR A 517 7.78 6.55 4.12
N ASP A 518 6.95 6.30 5.14
CA ASP A 518 5.62 6.93 5.26
C ASP A 518 5.72 8.45 5.46
N MET A 519 6.73 8.92 6.19
CA MET A 519 6.87 10.35 6.51
C MET A 519 7.36 11.16 5.31
N VAL A 520 8.29 10.59 4.53
CA VAL A 520 8.82 11.22 3.30
C VAL A 520 7.77 11.19 2.17
N LEU A 521 7.05 10.08 2.02
CA LEU A 521 5.96 9.98 1.04
C LEU A 521 4.79 10.89 1.39
N THR A 522 4.45 11.06 2.68
CA THR A 522 3.41 12.00 3.13
C THR A 522 3.81 13.45 2.85
N ALA A 523 5.08 13.82 3.06
CA ALA A 523 5.57 15.17 2.76
C ALA A 523 5.55 15.47 1.24
N LEU A 524 5.97 14.51 0.41
CA LEU A 524 5.90 14.62 -1.06
C LEU A 524 4.45 14.64 -1.57
N TRP A 525 3.54 13.89 -0.93
CA TRP A 525 2.12 13.87 -1.25
C TRP A 525 1.46 15.22 -0.99
N HIS A 526 1.77 15.88 0.14
CA HIS A 526 1.24 17.21 0.43
C HIS A 526 1.77 18.30 -0.51
N SER A 527 2.99 18.16 -1.04
CA SER A 527 3.54 19.11 -2.02
C SER A 527 2.90 19.06 -3.42
N ARG A 528 2.04 18.07 -3.68
CA ARG A 528 1.49 17.74 -5.02
C ARG A 528 0.06 18.19 -5.27
N LEU A 529 -0.60 18.85 -4.31
CA LEU A 529 -1.98 19.28 -4.46
C LEU A 529 -2.05 20.66 -5.14
N ASP A 530 -2.39 20.66 -6.43
CA ASP A 530 -2.79 21.86 -7.16
C ASP A 530 -4.10 22.42 -6.57
N PHE A 531 -3.99 23.52 -5.83
CA PHE A 531 -5.14 24.33 -5.46
C PHE A 531 -5.03 25.72 -6.10
N PRO A 532 -6.10 26.26 -6.68
CA PRO A 532 -6.13 27.65 -7.12
C PRO A 532 -6.28 28.54 -5.88
N LEU A 533 -5.16 28.81 -5.20
CA LEU A 533 -5.11 29.79 -4.13
C LEU A 533 -4.73 31.15 -4.75
N GLY A 534 -5.50 32.19 -4.44
CA GLY A 534 -5.10 33.56 -4.76
C GLY A 534 -3.73 33.90 -4.18
N GLU A 535 -3.07 34.94 -4.70
CA GLU A 535 -1.66 35.30 -4.42
C GLU A 535 -1.28 35.33 -2.92
N SER A 536 -2.22 35.70 -2.04
CA SER A 536 -2.03 35.68 -0.57
C SER A 536 -2.03 34.27 0.03
N GLY A 537 -2.81 33.34 -0.52
CA GLY A 537 -2.89 31.95 -0.09
C GLY A 537 -1.70 31.11 -0.55
N ALA A 538 -1.20 31.35 -1.77
CA ALA A 538 0.01 30.69 -2.27
C ALA A 538 1.22 31.01 -1.37
N THR A 539 1.41 32.28 -1.01
CA THR A 539 2.54 32.72 -0.18
C THR A 539 2.50 32.14 1.24
N ALA A 540 1.31 32.03 1.85
CA ALA A 540 1.13 31.40 3.15
C ALA A 540 1.40 29.89 3.10
N TRP A 541 0.93 29.22 2.05
CA TRP A 541 1.10 27.79 1.86
C TRP A 541 2.57 27.42 1.58
N TYR A 542 3.28 28.19 0.76
CA TYR A 542 4.72 28.03 0.55
C TYR A 542 5.52 28.21 1.85
N ARG A 543 5.13 29.18 2.70
CA ARG A 543 5.77 29.38 4.01
C ARG A 543 5.57 28.18 4.92
N GLU A 544 4.35 27.67 5.03
CA GLU A 544 4.04 26.50 5.87
C GLU A 544 4.73 25.23 5.37
N GLY A 545 4.77 24.99 4.05
CA GLY A 545 5.50 23.88 3.44
C GLY A 545 7.01 23.95 3.71
N THR A 546 7.60 25.13 3.58
CA THR A 546 9.02 25.36 3.86
C THR A 546 9.34 25.14 5.35
N GLU A 547 8.48 25.60 6.26
CA GLU A 547 8.64 25.37 7.71
C GLU A 547 8.49 23.90 8.10
N ALA A 548 7.60 23.14 7.44
CA ALA A 548 7.45 21.71 7.65
C ALA A 548 8.69 20.92 7.19
N MET A 549 9.24 21.25 6.01
CA MET A 549 10.48 20.66 5.51
C MET A 549 11.67 20.99 6.40
N CYS A 550 11.81 22.23 6.85
CA CYS A 550 12.85 22.63 7.79
C CYS A 550 12.76 21.89 9.13
N ARG A 551 11.55 21.65 9.65
CA ARG A 551 11.34 20.85 10.87
C ARG A 551 11.75 19.40 10.67
N ALA A 552 11.32 18.77 9.57
CA ALA A 552 11.70 17.41 9.23
C ALA A 552 13.23 17.27 9.07
N GLY A 553 13.87 18.24 8.40
CA GLY A 553 15.32 18.28 8.23
C GLY A 553 16.08 18.38 9.56
N ARG A 554 15.64 19.23 10.48
CA ARG A 554 16.23 19.31 11.83
C ARG A 554 16.06 18.01 12.62
N THR A 555 14.90 17.37 12.51
CA THR A 555 14.67 16.08 13.18
C THR A 555 15.58 14.98 12.63
N VAL A 556 15.78 14.94 11.31
CA VAL A 556 16.72 13.99 10.68
C VAL A 556 18.16 14.28 11.13
N LEU A 557 18.62 15.53 11.04
CA LEU A 557 19.96 15.95 11.49
C LEU A 557 20.23 15.59 12.95
N ASN A 558 19.25 15.80 13.85
CA ASN A 558 19.38 15.45 15.27
C ASN A 558 19.48 13.93 15.52
N VAL A 559 18.95 13.10 14.62
CA VAL A 559 18.95 11.64 14.76
C VAL A 559 20.16 11.01 14.09
N THR A 560 20.64 11.57 12.97
CA THR A 560 21.65 10.93 12.11
C THR A 560 23.00 11.63 12.09
N GLY A 561 23.15 12.81 12.71
CA GLY A 561 24.39 13.60 12.66
C GLY A 561 24.78 14.01 11.24
N ASP A 562 26.08 14.06 10.95
CA ASP A 562 26.66 14.50 9.66
C ASP A 562 26.12 13.73 8.45
N SER A 563 25.72 12.47 8.64
CA SER A 563 25.11 11.62 7.60
C SER A 563 23.73 12.13 7.14
N GLY A 564 23.03 12.91 7.96
CA GLY A 564 21.72 13.49 7.64
C GLY A 564 21.79 14.63 6.64
N LEU A 565 22.92 15.34 6.59
CA LEU A 565 23.14 16.48 5.70
C LEU A 565 23.29 16.03 4.25
N ALA A 566 23.94 14.88 4.02
CA ALA A 566 24.04 14.24 2.71
C ALA A 566 22.67 13.74 2.20
N ILE A 567 21.83 13.19 3.08
CA ILE A 567 20.47 12.72 2.74
C ILE A 567 19.56 13.90 2.38
N LEU A 568 19.64 15.00 3.13
CA LEU A 568 18.86 16.21 2.86
C LEU A 568 19.32 16.92 1.57
N ALA A 569 20.63 16.97 1.31
CA ALA A 569 21.18 17.52 0.08
C ALA A 569 20.78 16.68 -1.15
N ALA A 570 20.81 15.35 -1.04
CA ALA A 570 20.36 14.44 -2.09
C ALA A 570 18.85 14.55 -2.34
N ALA A 571 18.04 14.66 -1.29
CA ALA A 571 16.59 14.87 -1.41
C ALA A 571 16.25 16.24 -2.01
N ALA A 572 16.94 17.31 -1.63
CA ALA A 572 16.78 18.64 -2.22
C ALA A 572 17.21 18.68 -3.70
N ALA A 573 18.31 18.00 -4.05
CA ALA A 573 18.75 17.85 -5.45
C ALA A 573 17.76 17.01 -6.28
N ALA A 574 17.20 15.93 -5.70
CA ALA A 574 16.21 15.07 -6.36
C ALA A 574 14.82 15.74 -6.51
N SER A 575 14.52 16.76 -5.71
CA SER A 575 13.26 17.51 -5.75
C SER A 575 13.28 18.71 -6.71
N ALA A 576 14.40 18.93 -7.43
CA ALA A 576 14.56 20.06 -8.34
C ALA A 576 13.71 19.88 -9.61
N LEU A 577 12.42 20.23 -9.54
CA LEU A 577 11.59 20.52 -10.71
C LEU A 577 11.76 21.99 -11.15
N PRO A 578 11.63 22.31 -12.45
CA PRO A 578 11.91 23.63 -12.99
C PRO A 578 10.70 24.56 -12.79
N PHE A 579 10.52 25.08 -11.58
CA PHE A 579 9.58 26.19 -11.34
C PHE A 579 10.37 27.50 -11.26
N PRO A 580 10.19 28.45 -12.20
CA PRO A 580 10.79 29.77 -12.11
C PRO A 580 10.08 30.56 -11.01
N VAL A 581 10.85 31.09 -10.06
CA VAL A 581 10.41 32.12 -9.13
C VAL A 581 11.06 33.42 -9.57
N VAL A 582 10.27 34.47 -9.66
CA VAL A 582 10.75 35.83 -9.91
C VAL A 582 10.99 36.44 -8.54
N ASP A 583 12.21 36.86 -8.25
CA ASP A 583 12.50 37.58 -7.00
C ASP A 583 12.02 39.04 -7.08
N ASP A 584 12.12 39.77 -5.96
CA ASP A 584 11.70 41.18 -5.86
C ASP A 584 12.47 42.13 -6.80
N GLU A 585 13.57 41.67 -7.41
CA GLU A 585 14.36 42.40 -8.40
C GLU A 585 14.02 42.01 -9.86
N GLY A 586 13.11 41.06 -10.05
CA GLY A 586 12.63 40.64 -11.37
C GLY A 586 13.45 39.52 -12.02
N ASP A 587 14.40 38.91 -11.30
CA ASP A 587 15.28 37.88 -11.84
C ASP A 587 14.66 36.48 -11.64
N GLN A 588 14.58 35.71 -12.74
CA GLN A 588 14.05 34.35 -12.70
C GLN A 588 15.09 33.38 -12.14
N THR A 589 14.91 32.97 -10.89
CA THR A 589 15.71 31.91 -10.26
C THR A 589 14.85 30.68 -9.99
N THR A 590 15.43 29.49 -10.17
CA THR A 590 14.73 28.23 -9.89
C THR A 590 14.66 27.99 -8.38
N VAL A 591 13.51 27.55 -7.86
CA VAL A 591 13.29 27.23 -6.42
C VAL A 591 14.44 26.41 -5.84
N GLY A 592 14.94 25.43 -6.60
CA GLY A 592 16.05 24.58 -6.19
C GLY A 592 17.36 25.33 -5.90
N ARG A 593 17.66 26.41 -6.62
CA ARG A 593 18.86 27.23 -6.40
C ARG A 593 18.75 28.06 -5.12
N VAL A 594 17.57 28.65 -4.86
CA VAL A 594 17.33 29.44 -3.64
C VAL A 594 17.37 28.54 -2.41
N LEU A 595 16.76 27.35 -2.49
CA LEU A 595 16.76 26.38 -1.40
C LEU A 595 18.18 25.83 -1.13
N ALA A 596 18.92 25.50 -2.18
CA ALA A 596 20.31 25.04 -2.06
C ALA A 596 21.22 26.13 -1.46
N ALA A 597 21.07 27.39 -1.91
CA ALA A 597 21.84 28.52 -1.38
C ALA A 597 21.56 28.76 0.12
N ARG A 598 20.29 28.72 0.55
CA ARG A 598 19.95 28.90 1.98
C ARG A 598 20.36 27.72 2.85
N LEU A 599 20.32 26.50 2.34
CA LEU A 599 20.84 25.34 3.05
C LEU A 599 22.37 25.40 3.19
N LEU A 600 23.07 25.92 2.17
CA LEU A 600 24.51 26.20 2.23
C LEU A 600 24.85 27.32 3.24
N GLU A 601 24.07 28.39 3.29
CA GLU A 601 24.26 29.45 4.29
C GLU A 601 24.00 28.99 5.72
N LEU A 602 22.95 28.17 5.93
CA LEU A 602 22.68 27.57 7.24
C LEU A 602 23.79 26.61 7.66
N ALA A 603 24.39 25.88 6.71
CA ALA A 603 25.55 25.03 6.98
C ALA A 603 26.82 25.85 7.28
N GLN A 604 26.94 27.06 6.74
CA GLN A 604 28.09 27.94 6.96
C GLN A 604 28.01 28.75 8.27
N HIS A 605 26.82 28.94 8.85
CA HIS A 605 26.64 29.78 10.02
C HIS A 605 26.72 29.07 11.39
N ASP A 606 26.75 27.73 11.45
CA ASP A 606 26.84 26.96 12.71
C ASP A 606 28.19 26.22 12.90
N TRP A 607 29.28 26.66 12.25
CA TRP A 607 30.62 26.07 12.42
C TRP A 607 31.68 27.11 12.82
N VAL A 608 31.74 27.40 14.12
CA VAL A 608 32.95 27.82 14.89
C VAL A 608 32.75 27.23 16.31
N PRO A 609 33.77 26.57 16.93
CA PRO A 609 33.59 25.57 17.99
C PRO A 609 32.80 25.98 19.23
#